data_AF-A0A9R1P5W1-F1
#
_entry.id   AF-A0A9R1P5W1-F1
#
_cell.length_a   1.000
_cell.length_b   1.000
_cell.length_c   1.000
_cell.angle_alpha   90.00
_cell.angle_beta   90.00
_cell.angle_gamma   90.00
#
_symmetry.space_group_name_H-M   'P 1'
#
loop_
_entity.id
_entity.type
_entity.pdbx_description
1 polymer ?
#
loop_
_entity_poly.entity_id
_entity_poly.type
_entity_poly.pdbx_seq_one_letter_code
_entity_poly.pdbx_strand_id
1 'polypeptide(L)'
;MLLALMDEAYTGSSIEDQSGNSGSDDSGRLDLADPMFLDLLKDENDGIAAKHWTSPTISSTLQAALNSPQSDRLKQSLKMAPHFLTVFFATALRDVNNSLLCALIPVVMSRYAAMFPDKDFSFEVRKKLSDFLLAAFQRSPDIIALLKKPITDRLGEAHGNPAKMELALHLCWAIGEHGAGGIKHKDVARELFENLELLLYENLATSRLGLSQDPGFDSMGASSRKSSQARLLCFVVTAIAKLATCHNELLPRARVSLAKVARSRTSDRRVWQRACDYLGLMNEPAICLSVLGPSTAQGNGPGIVNWSEGGTKMVAHIPFYLLAEQKGKTIIE
;
A
#
# COMPACT_ATOMS: atom_id res chain seq x y z
N MET A 1 6.74 36.39 -15.20
CA MET A 1 8.15 36.52 -15.60
C MET A 1 9.01 35.41 -14.94
N LEU A 2 8.52 34.17 -14.95
CA LEU A 2 9.20 32.97 -14.43
C LEU A 2 9.01 31.76 -15.36
N LEU A 3 8.28 31.96 -16.48
CA LEU A 3 8.04 30.99 -17.55
C LEU A 3 9.03 31.16 -18.72
N ALA A 4 9.88 32.19 -18.69
CA ALA A 4 10.82 32.51 -19.79
C ALA A 4 12.26 32.07 -19.52
N LEU A 5 12.57 31.55 -18.31
CA LEU A 5 13.92 31.09 -17.94
C LEU A 5 14.06 29.55 -18.01
N MET A 6 12.98 28.82 -18.28
CA MET A 6 13.02 27.36 -18.46
C MET A 6 13.26 26.94 -19.92
N ASP A 7 12.98 27.81 -20.89
CA ASP A 7 13.14 27.52 -22.32
C ASP A 7 14.62 27.56 -22.74
N GLU A 8 15.44 28.37 -22.08
CA GLU A 8 16.82 28.64 -22.50
C GLU A 8 17.82 27.55 -22.09
N ALA A 9 17.41 26.60 -21.25
CA ALA A 9 18.17 25.39 -20.93
C ALA A 9 17.72 24.16 -21.75
N TYR A 10 16.66 24.28 -22.58
CA TYR A 10 15.96 23.14 -23.18
C TYR A 10 16.03 23.05 -24.71
N THR A 11 16.61 24.04 -25.40
CA THR A 11 16.97 23.89 -26.81
C THR A 11 18.47 23.62 -26.92
N GLY A 12 18.84 22.37 -27.20
CA GLY A 12 20.21 22.00 -27.52
C GLY A 12 20.74 22.85 -28.67
N SER A 13 21.62 23.79 -28.35
CA SER A 13 22.41 24.51 -29.35
C SER A 13 23.35 23.51 -29.99
N SER A 14 23.12 23.23 -31.27
CA SER A 14 24.08 22.59 -32.16
C SER A 14 25.33 23.47 -32.22
N ILE A 15 26.38 23.09 -31.48
CA ILE A 15 27.71 23.63 -31.68
C ILE A 15 28.44 22.64 -32.60
N GLU A 16 28.71 23.09 -33.82
CA GLU A 16 29.56 22.42 -34.79
C GLU A 16 31.02 22.31 -34.31
N ASP A 17 31.68 21.28 -34.85
CA ASP A 17 33.01 20.73 -34.55
C ASP A 17 34.16 21.71 -34.24
N GLN A 18 34.98 21.34 -33.24
CA GLN A 18 36.42 21.59 -33.31
C GLN A 18 37.28 20.56 -32.54
N SER A 19 37.90 19.65 -33.31
CA SER A 19 39.29 19.19 -33.17
C SER A 19 39.78 18.64 -31.80
N GLY A 20 39.87 17.30 -31.75
CA GLY A 20 41.10 16.58 -31.39
C GLY A 20 41.56 16.55 -29.93
N ASN A 21 41.33 15.42 -29.25
CA ASN A 21 42.42 14.72 -28.57
C ASN A 21 42.10 13.24 -28.34
N SER A 22 43.08 12.40 -28.64
CA SER A 22 43.05 10.94 -28.53
C SER A 22 43.05 10.50 -27.07
N GLY A 23 42.00 9.80 -26.65
CA GLY A 23 41.94 9.04 -25.40
C GLY A 23 41.38 7.66 -25.72
N SER A 24 42.20 6.63 -25.55
CA SER A 24 41.81 5.24 -25.79
C SER A 24 40.87 4.76 -24.69
N ASP A 25 39.57 4.81 -24.94
CA ASP A 25 38.59 4.07 -24.15
C ASP A 25 38.18 2.82 -24.92
N ASP A 26 38.71 1.68 -24.49
CA ASP A 26 38.25 0.33 -24.86
C ASP A 26 36.92 0.02 -24.15
N SER A 27 35.97 0.95 -24.27
CA SER A 27 34.55 0.69 -24.00
C SER A 27 33.95 0.28 -25.33
N GLY A 28 33.52 -0.98 -25.43
CA GLY A 28 32.85 -1.52 -26.61
C GLY A 28 31.92 -0.48 -27.22
N ARG A 29 32.18 -0.16 -28.50
CA ARG A 29 31.57 0.92 -29.27
C ARG A 29 30.04 0.83 -29.14
N LEU A 30 29.47 1.60 -28.21
CA LEU A 30 28.02 1.73 -28.05
C LEU A 30 27.52 2.33 -29.37
N ASP A 31 26.83 1.52 -30.17
CA ASP A 31 26.23 1.99 -31.40
C ASP A 31 25.09 2.94 -31.00
N LEU A 32 25.31 4.24 -31.16
CA LEU A 32 24.34 5.29 -30.85
C LEU A 32 23.09 5.19 -31.74
N ALA A 33 23.13 4.36 -32.79
CA ALA A 33 21.99 3.99 -33.62
C ALA A 33 21.26 2.73 -33.12
N ASP A 34 21.69 2.11 -32.01
CA ASP A 34 21.00 0.96 -31.44
C ASP A 34 19.57 1.38 -31.04
N PRO A 35 18.53 0.82 -31.68
CA PRO A 35 17.15 1.13 -31.35
C PRO A 35 16.84 0.90 -29.86
N MET A 36 17.57 0.03 -29.17
CA MET A 36 17.44 -0.20 -27.72
C MET A 36 17.94 0.97 -26.88
N PHE A 37 19.05 1.59 -27.27
CA PHE A 37 19.61 2.75 -26.57
C PHE A 37 18.73 3.98 -26.77
N LEU A 38 18.24 4.18 -27.99
CA LEU A 38 17.27 5.22 -28.31
C LEU A 38 15.94 5.00 -27.57
N ASP A 39 15.50 3.75 -27.38
CA ASP A 39 14.32 3.44 -26.57
C ASP A 39 14.53 3.78 -25.09
N LEU A 40 15.73 3.53 -24.55
CA LEU A 40 16.10 3.85 -23.16
C LEU A 40 16.18 5.37 -22.91
N LEU A 41 16.50 6.14 -23.96
CA LEU A 41 16.62 7.61 -23.92
C LEU A 41 15.30 8.35 -24.15
N LYS A 42 14.20 7.65 -24.43
CA LYS A 42 12.88 8.30 -24.57
C LYS A 42 12.49 9.00 -23.27
N ASP A 43 12.17 10.28 -23.37
CA ASP A 43 11.82 11.12 -22.22
C ASP A 43 10.60 10.55 -21.49
N GLU A 44 10.73 10.42 -20.17
CA GLU A 44 9.68 9.89 -19.31
C GLU A 44 8.47 10.84 -19.20
N ASN A 45 8.63 12.11 -19.61
CA ASN A 45 7.60 13.15 -19.53
C ASN A 45 6.50 13.06 -20.60
N ASP A 46 6.65 12.23 -21.63
CA ASP A 46 5.64 12.06 -22.70
C ASP A 46 4.39 11.28 -22.27
N GLY A 47 4.28 10.88 -20.99
CA GLY A 47 3.10 10.20 -20.43
C GLY A 47 2.95 8.73 -20.84
N ILE A 48 3.86 8.21 -21.67
CA ILE A 48 3.85 6.83 -22.21
C ILE A 48 4.69 5.86 -21.32
N ALA A 49 5.49 6.39 -20.39
CA ALA A 49 6.71 5.74 -19.89
C ALA A 49 6.57 4.69 -18.76
N ALA A 50 5.52 4.70 -17.93
CA ALA A 50 5.39 3.67 -16.88
C ALA A 50 5.24 2.25 -17.48
N LYS A 51 4.68 2.14 -18.69
CA LYS A 51 4.53 0.87 -19.42
C LYS A 51 5.86 0.38 -20.00
N HIS A 52 6.80 1.29 -20.27
CA HIS A 52 8.07 1.02 -20.94
C HIS A 52 9.04 0.28 -20.01
N TRP A 53 9.22 0.73 -18.77
CA TRP A 53 10.02 0.01 -17.76
C TRP A 53 9.45 -1.36 -17.39
N THR A 54 8.14 -1.56 -17.54
CA THR A 54 7.49 -2.87 -17.33
C THR A 54 7.47 -3.76 -18.58
N SER A 55 8.04 -3.29 -19.70
CA SER A 55 8.14 -4.07 -20.93
C SER A 55 9.03 -5.29 -20.72
N PRO A 56 8.64 -6.48 -21.21
CA PRO A 56 9.46 -7.69 -21.14
C PRO A 56 10.87 -7.49 -21.73
N THR A 57 11.00 -6.68 -22.78
CA THR A 57 12.27 -6.38 -23.45
C THR A 57 13.22 -5.60 -22.53
N ILE A 58 12.73 -4.57 -21.86
CA ILE A 58 13.57 -3.76 -20.96
C ILE A 58 13.86 -4.51 -19.67
N SER A 59 12.89 -5.25 -19.16
CA SER A 59 13.11 -6.11 -17.99
C SER A 59 14.20 -7.16 -18.26
N SER A 60 14.22 -7.78 -19.44
CA SER A 60 15.25 -8.76 -19.79
C SER A 60 16.62 -8.11 -20.02
N THR A 61 16.68 -6.94 -20.65
CA THR A 61 17.94 -6.19 -20.82
C THR A 61 18.51 -5.73 -19.48
N LEU A 62 17.68 -5.20 -18.58
CA LEU A 62 18.13 -4.81 -17.24
C LEU A 62 18.60 -6.02 -16.43
N GLN A 63 17.92 -7.16 -16.57
CA GLN A 63 18.34 -8.42 -15.94
C GLN A 63 19.68 -8.91 -16.50
N ALA A 64 19.91 -8.76 -17.82
CA ALA A 64 21.19 -9.08 -18.44
C ALA A 64 22.31 -8.14 -17.96
N ALA A 65 22.01 -6.84 -17.80
CA ALA A 65 22.95 -5.86 -17.26
C ALA A 65 23.34 -6.18 -15.80
N LEU A 66 22.41 -6.65 -14.98
CA LEU A 66 22.68 -7.11 -13.60
C LEU A 66 23.61 -8.33 -13.56
N ASN A 67 23.48 -9.23 -14.52
CA ASN A 67 24.30 -10.44 -14.59
C ASN A 67 25.72 -10.17 -15.14
N SER A 68 25.96 -8.98 -15.68
CA SER A 68 27.26 -8.49 -16.14
C SER A 68 28.04 -7.81 -15.00
N PRO A 69 29.38 -7.70 -15.08
CA PRO A 69 30.17 -7.00 -14.07
C PRO A 69 29.72 -5.53 -13.98
N GLN A 70 29.10 -5.17 -12.85
CA GLN A 70 28.60 -3.83 -12.61
C GLN A 70 29.74 -2.83 -12.40
N SER A 71 29.66 -1.68 -13.07
CA SER A 71 30.57 -0.57 -12.85
C SER A 71 30.43 0.00 -11.44
N ASP A 72 31.51 0.53 -10.87
CA ASP A 72 31.48 1.15 -9.54
C ASP A 72 30.58 2.39 -9.50
N ARG A 73 30.43 3.08 -10.65
CA ARG A 73 29.46 4.17 -10.82
C ARG A 73 28.03 3.69 -10.59
N LEU A 74 27.63 2.56 -11.20
CA LEU A 74 26.29 2.01 -11.02
C LEU A 74 26.04 1.62 -9.56
N LYS A 75 26.98 0.92 -8.93
CA LYS A 75 26.86 0.53 -7.51
C LYS A 75 26.66 1.73 -6.60
N GLN A 76 27.47 2.78 -6.80
CA GLN A 76 27.37 4.00 -6.00
C GLN A 76 26.04 4.74 -6.25
N SER A 77 25.57 4.81 -7.50
CA SER A 77 24.27 5.39 -7.84
C SER A 77 23.11 4.65 -7.18
N LEU A 78 23.10 3.31 -7.22
CA LEU A 78 22.08 2.48 -6.56
C LEU A 78 22.08 2.71 -5.04
N LYS A 79 23.24 2.88 -4.43
CA LYS A 79 23.37 3.18 -3.00
C LYS A 79 22.90 4.60 -2.64
N MET A 80 23.15 5.59 -3.48
CA MET A 80 22.81 6.99 -3.21
C MET A 80 21.34 7.32 -3.49
N ALA A 81 20.73 6.70 -4.49
CA ALA A 81 19.36 7.02 -4.92
C ALA A 81 18.29 6.93 -3.80
N PRO A 82 18.25 5.91 -2.92
CA PRO A 82 17.31 5.88 -1.79
C PRO A 82 17.48 7.05 -0.81
N HIS A 83 18.70 7.56 -0.64
CA HIS A 83 18.99 8.71 0.21
C HIS A 83 18.43 10.00 -0.40
N PHE A 84 18.62 10.21 -1.70
CA PHE A 84 18.03 11.35 -2.40
C PHE A 84 16.50 11.31 -2.40
N LEU A 85 15.91 10.12 -2.59
CA LEU A 85 14.46 9.94 -2.46
C LEU A 85 13.96 10.28 -1.05
N THR A 86 14.73 9.95 -0.01
CA THR A 86 14.37 10.31 1.37
C THR A 86 14.30 11.83 1.54
N VAL A 87 15.28 12.57 1.03
CA VAL A 87 15.30 14.04 1.11
C VAL A 87 14.17 14.64 0.26
N PHE A 88 13.95 14.11 -0.95
CA PHE A 88 12.87 14.54 -1.83
C PHE A 88 11.49 14.34 -1.19
N PHE A 89 11.23 13.17 -0.60
CA PHE A 89 9.95 12.89 0.06
C PHE A 89 9.77 13.69 1.35
N ALA A 90 10.84 13.90 2.12
CA ALA A 90 10.77 14.74 3.32
C ALA A 90 10.42 16.21 2.97
N THR A 91 11.04 16.76 1.92
CA THR A 91 10.73 18.11 1.43
C THR A 91 9.34 18.18 0.81
N ALA A 92 8.93 17.18 0.03
CA ALA A 92 7.58 17.10 -0.52
C ALA A 92 6.50 17.06 0.58
N LEU A 93 6.69 16.24 1.61
CA LEU A 93 5.75 16.15 2.73
C LEU A 93 5.65 17.44 3.54
N ARG A 94 6.71 18.25 3.59
CA ARG A 94 6.73 19.52 4.35
C ARG A 94 6.17 20.69 3.55
N ASP A 95 6.62 20.86 2.31
CA ASP A 95 6.49 22.13 1.59
C ASP A 95 5.46 22.09 0.46
N VAL A 96 5.08 20.90 -0.03
CA VAL A 96 4.19 20.75 -1.20
C VAL A 96 2.71 20.80 -0.77
N ASN A 97 1.88 21.42 -1.61
CA ASN A 97 0.42 21.51 -1.38
C ASN A 97 -0.31 20.19 -1.70
N ASN A 98 -1.58 20.08 -1.29
CA ASN A 98 -2.36 18.86 -1.50
C ASN A 98 -2.58 18.52 -2.98
N SER A 99 -2.69 19.52 -3.87
CA SER A 99 -2.89 19.28 -5.32
C SER A 99 -1.68 18.60 -5.95
N LEU A 100 -0.48 19.09 -5.64
CA LEU A 100 0.77 18.50 -6.12
C LEU A 100 1.04 17.14 -5.47
N LEU A 101 0.69 16.95 -4.18
CA LEU A 101 0.73 15.62 -3.57
C LEU A 101 -0.21 14.63 -4.27
N CYS A 102 -1.43 15.05 -4.62
CA CYS A 102 -2.35 14.23 -5.41
C CYS A 102 -1.78 13.85 -6.78
N ALA A 103 -0.98 14.71 -7.41
CA ALA A 103 -0.31 14.38 -8.67
C ALA A 103 0.88 13.42 -8.47
N LEU A 104 1.63 13.59 -7.37
CA LEU A 104 2.83 12.80 -7.08
C LEU A 104 2.52 11.36 -6.66
N ILE A 105 1.46 11.15 -5.88
CA ILE A 105 1.12 9.82 -5.34
C ILE A 105 0.90 8.77 -6.45
N PRO A 106 0.10 9.01 -7.51
CA PRO A 106 -0.05 8.07 -8.62
C PRO A 106 1.26 7.76 -9.35
N VAL A 107 2.19 8.72 -9.45
CA VAL A 107 3.52 8.50 -10.02
C VAL A 107 4.31 7.53 -9.14
N VAL A 108 4.33 7.76 -7.83
CA VAL A 108 4.95 6.86 -6.84
C VAL A 108 4.36 5.45 -6.91
N MET A 109 3.03 5.33 -6.96
CA MET A 109 2.35 4.03 -7.11
C MET A 109 2.75 3.30 -8.39
N SER A 110 2.93 4.05 -9.50
CA SER A 110 3.30 3.47 -10.79
C SER A 110 4.75 2.96 -10.81
N ARG A 111 5.65 3.65 -10.11
CA ARG A 111 7.06 3.24 -9.98
C ARG A 111 7.28 2.08 -9.02
N TYR A 112 6.31 1.74 -8.18
CA TYR A 112 6.45 0.69 -7.16
C TYR A 112 6.84 -0.70 -7.72
N ALA A 113 6.48 -1.00 -8.97
CA ALA A 113 6.85 -2.24 -9.65
C ALA A 113 7.79 -2.03 -10.86
N ALA A 114 8.19 -0.79 -11.14
CA ALA A 114 8.96 -0.39 -12.31
C ALA A 114 10.28 0.27 -11.87
N MET A 115 11.20 -0.56 -11.35
CA MET A 115 12.50 -0.16 -10.80
C MET A 115 13.62 -1.02 -11.38
N PHE A 116 14.85 -0.54 -11.23
CA PHE A 116 16.04 -1.31 -11.58
C PHE A 116 16.07 -2.65 -10.80
N PRO A 117 16.28 -3.81 -11.45
CA PRO A 117 16.05 -5.13 -10.84
C PRO A 117 17.13 -5.58 -9.82
N ASP A 118 17.78 -4.64 -9.13
CA ASP A 118 18.65 -4.95 -8.00
C ASP A 118 17.81 -5.17 -6.72
N LYS A 119 18.08 -6.25 -5.99
CA LYS A 119 17.24 -6.69 -4.86
C LYS A 119 17.30 -5.72 -3.68
N ASP A 120 18.50 -5.29 -3.32
CA ASP A 120 18.74 -4.44 -2.16
C ASP A 120 18.22 -3.02 -2.43
N PHE A 121 18.56 -2.47 -3.59
CA PHE A 121 18.04 -1.21 -4.09
C PHE A 121 16.50 -1.21 -4.16
N SER A 122 15.91 -2.21 -4.83
CA SER A 122 14.45 -2.29 -4.96
C SER A 122 13.75 -2.43 -3.62
N PHE A 123 14.36 -3.10 -2.65
CA PHE A 123 13.83 -3.22 -1.30
C PHE A 123 13.86 -1.86 -0.58
N GLU A 124 15.01 -1.18 -0.58
CA GLU A 124 15.15 0.13 0.06
C GLU A 124 14.23 1.18 -0.56
N VAL A 125 14.18 1.27 -1.90
CA VAL A 125 13.30 2.22 -2.59
C VAL A 125 11.84 1.92 -2.27
N ARG A 126 11.38 0.66 -2.35
CA ARG A 126 9.98 0.32 -2.00
C ARG A 126 9.64 0.71 -0.58
N LYS A 127 10.56 0.50 0.37
CA LYS A 127 10.38 0.96 1.75
C LYS A 127 10.17 2.48 1.80
N LYS A 128 11.02 3.27 1.13
CA LYS A 128 10.88 4.73 1.07
C LYS A 128 9.59 5.18 0.40
N LEU A 129 9.16 4.53 -0.68
CA LEU A 129 7.90 4.81 -1.36
C LEU A 129 6.70 4.52 -0.43
N SER A 130 6.71 3.38 0.26
CA SER A 130 5.66 3.04 1.25
C SER A 130 5.60 4.03 2.39
N ASP A 131 6.75 4.36 2.99
CA ASP A 131 6.84 5.33 4.09
C ASP A 131 6.27 6.69 3.64
N PHE A 132 6.61 7.15 2.43
CA PHE A 132 6.06 8.37 1.86
C PHE A 132 4.54 8.30 1.62
N LEU A 133 4.04 7.21 1.02
CA LEU A 133 2.61 7.05 0.77
C LEU A 133 1.79 7.09 2.06
N LEU A 134 2.22 6.35 3.08
CA LEU A 134 1.57 6.33 4.39
C LEU A 134 1.59 7.73 5.04
N ALA A 135 2.74 8.40 5.03
CA ALA A 135 2.87 9.74 5.58
C ALA A 135 2.02 10.79 4.83
N ALA A 136 1.90 10.65 3.50
CA ALA A 136 1.08 11.55 2.68
C ALA A 136 -0.42 11.37 3.00
N PHE A 137 -0.90 10.13 3.13
CA PHE A 137 -2.28 9.86 3.54
C PHE A 137 -2.57 10.29 4.98
N GLN A 138 -1.60 10.12 5.88
CA GLN A 138 -1.72 10.60 7.26
C GLN A 138 -1.78 12.13 7.33
N ARG A 139 -0.97 12.84 6.53
CA ARG A 139 -0.98 14.30 6.45
C ARG A 139 -2.31 14.83 5.93
N SER A 140 -2.85 14.22 4.89
CA SER A 140 -4.07 14.68 4.21
C SER A 140 -4.97 13.50 3.83
N PRO A 141 -5.82 12.99 4.75
CA PRO A 141 -6.72 11.86 4.50
C PRO A 141 -7.63 12.03 3.29
N ASP A 142 -8.12 13.26 3.04
CA ASP A 142 -9.01 13.60 1.92
C ASP A 142 -8.44 13.21 0.55
N ILE A 143 -7.11 13.10 0.43
CA ILE A 143 -6.43 12.67 -0.79
C ILE A 143 -6.85 11.26 -1.21
N ILE A 144 -7.18 10.38 -0.26
CA ILE A 144 -7.68 9.03 -0.57
C ILE A 144 -8.97 9.11 -1.38
N ALA A 145 -9.87 10.02 -1.02
CA ALA A 145 -11.12 10.21 -1.75
C ALA A 145 -10.87 10.74 -3.17
N LEU A 146 -9.92 11.67 -3.32
CA LEU A 146 -9.52 12.24 -4.62
C LEU A 146 -8.84 11.20 -5.52
N LEU A 147 -8.07 10.27 -4.94
CA LEU A 147 -7.31 9.25 -5.67
C LEU A 147 -8.03 7.89 -5.74
N LYS A 148 -9.35 7.86 -5.55
CA LYS A 148 -10.18 6.64 -5.61
C LYS A 148 -9.85 5.76 -6.82
N LYS A 149 -9.78 6.35 -8.02
CA LYS A 149 -9.54 5.62 -9.27
C LYS A 149 -8.12 5.01 -9.32
N PRO A 150 -7.03 5.79 -9.18
CA PRO A 150 -5.68 5.23 -9.07
C PRO A 150 -5.52 4.13 -8.01
N ILE A 151 -6.16 4.30 -6.85
CA ILE A 151 -6.12 3.31 -5.77
C ILE A 151 -6.82 2.01 -6.19
N THR A 152 -8.02 2.11 -6.77
CA THR A 152 -8.80 0.95 -7.21
C THR A 152 -8.07 0.17 -8.31
N ASP A 153 -7.50 0.88 -9.28
CA ASP A 153 -6.73 0.27 -10.38
C ASP A 153 -5.55 -0.55 -9.82
N ARG A 154 -4.82 0.00 -8.84
CA ARG A 154 -3.69 -0.69 -8.20
C ARG A 154 -4.10 -1.87 -7.31
N LEU A 155 -5.27 -1.83 -6.69
CA LEU A 155 -5.81 -2.97 -5.95
C LEU A 155 -6.15 -4.15 -6.87
N GLY A 156 -6.70 -3.88 -8.06
CA GLY A 156 -7.00 -4.92 -9.06
C GLY A 156 -5.75 -5.64 -9.57
N GLU A 157 -4.63 -4.91 -9.69
CA GLU A 157 -3.34 -5.44 -10.14
C GLU A 157 -2.55 -6.23 -9.08
N ALA A 158 -3.10 -6.44 -7.88
CA ALA A 158 -2.42 -7.13 -6.78
C ALA A 158 -2.13 -8.62 -7.09
N HIS A 159 -2.81 -9.20 -8.08
CA HIS A 159 -2.67 -10.60 -8.45
C HIS A 159 -1.37 -10.85 -9.25
N GLY A 160 -0.55 -11.79 -8.79
CA GLY A 160 0.60 -12.32 -9.53
C GLY A 160 1.97 -11.65 -9.29
N ASN A 161 2.02 -10.39 -8.86
CA ASN A 161 3.28 -9.69 -8.57
C ASN A 161 3.43 -9.36 -7.07
N PRO A 162 4.48 -9.85 -6.37
CA PRO A 162 4.66 -9.62 -4.95
C PRO A 162 4.88 -8.13 -4.60
N ALA A 163 5.52 -7.34 -5.46
CA ALA A 163 5.66 -5.90 -5.25
C ALA A 163 4.29 -5.21 -5.32
N LYS A 164 3.48 -5.51 -6.34
CA LYS A 164 2.13 -4.95 -6.45
C LYS A 164 1.23 -5.36 -5.27
N MET A 165 1.40 -6.58 -4.78
CA MET A 165 0.72 -7.05 -3.57
C MET A 165 1.13 -6.26 -2.32
N GLU A 166 2.43 -5.98 -2.13
CA GLU A 166 2.87 -5.10 -1.04
C GLU A 166 2.25 -3.71 -1.14
N LEU A 167 2.24 -3.10 -2.32
CA LEU A 167 1.55 -1.81 -2.51
C LEU A 167 0.07 -1.90 -2.12
N ALA A 168 -0.63 -2.94 -2.59
CA ALA A 168 -2.04 -3.16 -2.26
C ALA A 168 -2.29 -3.31 -0.76
N LEU A 169 -1.36 -3.89 0.01
CA LEU A 169 -1.45 -3.94 1.48
C LEU A 169 -1.45 -2.55 2.10
N HIS A 170 -0.52 -1.69 1.69
CA HIS A 170 -0.44 -0.31 2.18
C HIS A 170 -1.69 0.50 1.80
N LEU A 171 -2.24 0.30 0.59
CA LEU A 171 -3.47 0.95 0.15
C LEU A 171 -4.70 0.46 0.93
N CYS A 172 -4.86 -0.86 1.13
CA CYS A 172 -5.93 -1.41 1.97
C CYS A 172 -5.86 -0.85 3.40
N TRP A 173 -4.66 -0.78 3.98
CA TRP A 173 -4.47 -0.19 5.30
C TRP A 173 -4.90 1.28 5.31
N ALA A 174 -4.44 2.09 4.35
CA ALA A 174 -4.76 3.51 4.29
C ALA A 174 -6.27 3.77 4.12
N ILE A 175 -6.95 2.99 3.27
CA ILE A 175 -8.41 3.07 3.09
C ILE A 175 -9.13 2.83 4.42
N GLY A 176 -8.74 1.78 5.15
CA GLY A 176 -9.33 1.42 6.44
C GLY A 176 -9.03 2.44 7.53
N GLU A 177 -7.76 2.82 7.69
CA GLU A 177 -7.29 3.73 8.74
C GLU A 177 -7.93 5.11 8.65
N HIS A 178 -8.08 5.63 7.43
CA HIS A 178 -8.58 6.97 7.18
C HIS A 178 -10.04 7.00 6.75
N GLY A 179 -10.75 5.87 6.83
CA GLY A 179 -12.17 5.80 6.49
C GLY A 179 -12.48 6.30 5.07
N ALA A 180 -11.66 5.94 4.08
CA ALA A 180 -11.76 6.43 2.70
C ALA A 180 -11.65 7.96 2.52
N GLY A 181 -10.92 8.63 3.41
CA GLY A 181 -10.74 10.08 3.43
C GLY A 181 -11.60 10.81 4.45
N GLY A 182 -12.40 10.08 5.23
CA GLY A 182 -13.13 10.59 6.38
C GLY A 182 -14.64 10.56 6.21
N ILE A 183 -15.35 10.97 7.26
CA ILE A 183 -16.82 10.86 7.39
C ILE A 183 -17.58 11.61 6.28
N LYS A 184 -16.97 12.63 5.66
CA LYS A 184 -17.57 13.45 4.61
C LYS A 184 -17.70 12.73 3.26
N HIS A 185 -16.85 11.74 2.98
CA HIS A 185 -16.73 11.11 1.66
C HIS A 185 -17.48 9.77 1.58
N LYS A 186 -18.76 9.76 1.94
CA LYS A 186 -19.58 8.53 2.02
C LYS A 186 -19.67 7.77 0.70
N ASP A 187 -19.86 8.48 -0.41
CA ASP A 187 -20.01 7.84 -1.73
C ASP A 187 -18.70 7.16 -2.15
N VAL A 188 -17.56 7.81 -1.91
CA VAL A 188 -16.24 7.23 -2.18
C VAL A 188 -15.96 6.04 -1.26
N ALA A 189 -16.36 6.12 0.01
CA ALA A 189 -16.24 5.02 0.95
C ALA A 189 -17.05 3.79 0.51
N ARG A 190 -18.26 4.00 -0.03
CA ARG A 190 -19.11 2.94 -0.56
C ARG A 190 -18.49 2.26 -1.78
N GLU A 191 -17.95 3.03 -2.72
CA GLU A 191 -17.28 2.47 -3.90
C GLU A 191 -15.98 1.73 -3.53
N LEU A 192 -15.16 2.29 -2.63
CA LEU A 192 -13.96 1.59 -2.16
C LEU A 192 -14.31 0.31 -1.39
N PHE A 193 -15.39 0.33 -0.62
CA PHE A 193 -15.92 -0.87 0.03
C PHE A 193 -16.33 -1.92 -1.01
N GLU A 194 -17.00 -1.53 -2.09
CA GLU A 194 -17.39 -2.43 -3.19
C GLU A 194 -16.17 -3.10 -3.83
N ASN A 195 -15.11 -2.33 -4.07
CA ASN A 195 -13.87 -2.86 -4.65
C ASN A 195 -13.15 -3.82 -3.69
N LEU A 196 -13.12 -3.50 -2.39
CA LEU A 196 -12.57 -4.39 -1.36
C LEU A 196 -13.40 -5.68 -1.21
N GLU A 197 -14.72 -5.58 -1.29
CA GLU A 197 -15.63 -6.72 -1.25
C GLU A 197 -15.47 -7.61 -2.49
N LEU A 198 -15.34 -7.02 -3.67
CA LEU A 198 -15.06 -7.75 -4.91
C LEU A 198 -13.74 -8.52 -4.78
N LEU A 199 -12.66 -7.83 -4.37
CA LEU A 199 -11.36 -8.45 -4.15
C LEU A 199 -11.44 -9.59 -3.14
N LEU A 200 -12.21 -9.43 -2.05
CA LEU A 200 -12.44 -10.48 -1.07
C LEU A 200 -13.13 -11.70 -1.69
N TYR A 201 -14.21 -11.50 -2.44
CA TYR A 201 -14.97 -12.60 -3.01
C TYR A 201 -14.25 -13.31 -4.15
N GLU A 202 -13.54 -12.59 -5.01
CA GLU A 202 -12.70 -13.18 -6.06
C GLU A 202 -11.67 -14.14 -5.44
N ASN A 203 -10.96 -13.68 -4.40
CA ASN A 203 -9.94 -14.48 -3.73
C ASN A 203 -10.55 -15.70 -2.97
N LEU A 204 -11.74 -15.56 -2.38
CA LEU A 204 -12.47 -16.69 -1.80
C LEU A 204 -12.93 -17.70 -2.86
N ALA A 205 -13.35 -17.23 -4.03
CA ALA A 205 -13.77 -18.08 -5.13
C ALA A 205 -12.59 -18.84 -5.74
N THR A 206 -11.45 -18.19 -5.96
CA THR A 206 -10.21 -18.84 -6.41
C THR A 206 -9.75 -19.92 -5.44
N SER A 207 -9.91 -19.69 -4.13
CA SER A 207 -9.62 -20.69 -3.09
C SER A 207 -10.54 -21.92 -3.17
N ARG A 208 -11.79 -21.77 -3.61
CA ARG A 208 -12.74 -22.88 -3.79
C ARG A 208 -12.53 -23.64 -5.11
N LEU A 209 -12.11 -22.94 -6.15
CA LEU A 209 -11.82 -23.50 -7.48
C LEU A 209 -10.45 -24.17 -7.57
N GLY A 210 -9.72 -24.32 -6.46
CA GLY A 210 -8.46 -25.06 -6.37
C GLY A 210 -8.56 -26.58 -6.58
N LEU A 211 -9.46 -27.04 -7.46
CA LEU A 211 -9.40 -28.35 -8.09
C LEU A 211 -8.35 -28.30 -9.20
N SER A 212 -7.33 -29.15 -9.05
CA SER A 212 -6.23 -29.40 -9.99
C SER A 212 -5.05 -28.42 -9.96
N GLN A 213 -4.24 -28.50 -8.92
CA GLN A 213 -2.79 -28.39 -9.10
C GLN A 213 -2.19 -29.70 -8.60
N ASP A 214 -1.65 -30.49 -9.52
CA ASP A 214 -0.93 -31.71 -9.22
C ASP A 214 0.16 -31.43 -8.17
N PRO A 215 0.40 -32.31 -7.19
CA PRO A 215 1.34 -32.07 -6.09
C PRO A 215 2.83 -32.09 -6.52
N GLY A 216 3.11 -32.12 -7.82
CA GLY A 216 4.36 -32.65 -8.36
C GLY A 216 5.50 -31.67 -8.62
N PHE A 217 5.27 -30.34 -8.72
CA PHE A 217 6.32 -29.49 -9.31
C PHE A 217 6.77 -28.22 -8.56
N ASP A 218 6.04 -27.58 -7.64
CA ASP A 218 6.55 -26.36 -6.97
C ASP A 218 5.91 -26.08 -5.58
N SER A 219 6.13 -26.99 -4.63
CA SER A 219 5.54 -26.94 -3.27
C SER A 219 5.89 -25.65 -2.48
N MET A 220 7.12 -25.15 -2.59
CA MET A 220 7.57 -23.98 -1.82
C MET A 220 6.98 -22.66 -2.34
N GLY A 221 6.93 -22.48 -3.67
CA GLY A 221 6.37 -21.28 -4.31
C GLY A 221 4.85 -21.16 -4.12
N ALA A 222 4.14 -22.29 -4.15
CA ALA A 222 2.70 -22.34 -3.90
C ALA A 222 2.35 -21.96 -2.45
N SER A 223 3.13 -22.43 -1.47
CA SER A 223 2.93 -22.09 -0.05
C SER A 223 3.16 -20.60 0.23
N SER A 224 4.22 -20.02 -0.32
CA SER A 224 4.53 -18.59 -0.18
C SER A 224 3.43 -17.70 -0.76
N ARG A 225 2.94 -18.02 -1.97
CA ARG A 225 1.83 -17.28 -2.62
C ARG A 225 0.53 -17.37 -1.83
N LYS A 226 0.18 -18.56 -1.31
CA LYS A 226 -0.99 -18.75 -0.44
C LYS A 226 -0.87 -17.91 0.84
N SER A 227 0.32 -17.86 1.44
CA SER A 227 0.56 -17.07 2.65
C SER A 227 0.47 -15.56 2.39
N SER A 228 1.02 -15.07 1.28
CA SER A 228 0.97 -13.65 0.91
C SER A 228 -0.46 -13.21 0.58
N GLN A 229 -1.22 -14.06 -0.11
CA GLN A 229 -2.64 -13.86 -0.40
C GLN A 229 -3.48 -13.82 0.89
N ALA A 230 -3.23 -14.73 1.84
CA ALA A 230 -3.88 -14.69 3.14
C ALA A 230 -3.55 -13.40 3.91
N ARG A 231 -2.31 -12.90 3.83
CA ARG A 231 -1.94 -11.60 4.40
C ARG A 231 -2.73 -10.46 3.77
N LEU A 232 -2.89 -10.44 2.44
CA LEU A 232 -3.75 -9.45 1.75
C LEU A 232 -5.19 -9.51 2.23
N LEU A 233 -5.78 -10.71 2.29
CA LEU A 233 -7.15 -10.89 2.76
C LEU A 233 -7.34 -10.43 4.21
N CYS A 234 -6.33 -10.60 5.07
CA CYS A 234 -6.37 -10.08 6.43
C CYS A 234 -6.48 -8.55 6.46
N PHE A 235 -5.74 -7.85 5.59
CA PHE A 235 -5.82 -6.40 5.44
C PHE A 235 -7.16 -5.96 4.85
N VAL A 236 -7.67 -6.66 3.85
CA VAL A 236 -9.00 -6.39 3.24
C VAL A 236 -10.11 -6.53 4.28
N VAL A 237 -10.13 -7.64 5.03
CA VAL A 237 -11.08 -7.88 6.13
C VAL A 237 -11.01 -6.78 7.18
N THR A 238 -9.80 -6.33 7.53
CA THR A 238 -9.59 -5.22 8.47
C THR A 238 -10.09 -3.90 7.90
N ALA A 239 -9.81 -3.61 6.64
CA ALA A 239 -10.24 -2.39 5.97
C ALA A 239 -11.76 -2.31 5.86
N ILE A 240 -12.43 -3.41 5.49
CA ILE A 240 -13.89 -3.55 5.49
C ILE A 240 -14.46 -3.24 6.88
N ALA A 241 -13.86 -3.80 7.93
CA ALA A 241 -14.33 -3.59 9.30
C ALA A 241 -14.15 -2.13 9.78
N LYS A 242 -12.99 -1.53 9.51
CA LYS A 242 -12.72 -0.13 9.82
C LYS A 242 -13.61 0.83 9.03
N LEU A 243 -13.79 0.59 7.73
CA LEU A 243 -14.71 1.39 6.89
C LEU A 243 -16.14 1.35 7.42
N ALA A 244 -16.63 0.16 7.80
CA ALA A 244 -17.97 0.00 8.36
C ALA A 244 -18.14 0.65 9.74
N THR A 245 -17.05 0.74 10.50
CA THR A 245 -17.00 1.44 11.78
C THR A 245 -17.04 2.96 11.59
N CYS A 246 -16.37 3.48 10.56
CA CYS A 246 -16.39 4.89 10.21
C CYS A 246 -17.72 5.30 9.52
N HIS A 247 -18.27 4.43 8.68
CA HIS A 247 -19.48 4.66 7.88
C HIS A 247 -20.54 3.61 8.21
N ASN A 248 -21.38 3.90 9.21
CA ASN A 248 -22.39 2.98 9.75
C ASN A 248 -23.36 2.40 8.71
N GLU A 249 -23.58 3.07 7.58
CA GLU A 249 -24.41 2.58 6.47
C GLU A 249 -23.85 1.30 5.82
N LEU A 250 -22.53 1.08 5.90
CA LEU A 250 -21.85 -0.10 5.35
C LEU A 250 -21.89 -1.28 6.32
N LEU A 251 -22.29 -1.08 7.59
CA LEU A 251 -22.23 -2.10 8.64
C LEU A 251 -23.02 -3.38 8.31
N PRO A 252 -24.27 -3.34 7.82
CA PRO A 252 -24.99 -4.56 7.47
C PRO A 252 -24.27 -5.35 6.36
N ARG A 253 -23.73 -4.63 5.37
CA ARG A 253 -22.99 -5.23 4.25
C ARG A 253 -21.69 -5.86 4.72
N ALA A 254 -20.92 -5.16 5.55
CA ALA A 254 -19.69 -5.66 6.16
C ALA A 254 -19.93 -6.96 6.96
N ARG A 255 -20.98 -7.00 7.79
CA ARG A 255 -21.34 -8.23 8.51
C ARG A 255 -21.62 -9.39 7.56
N VAL A 256 -22.30 -9.16 6.44
CA VAL A 256 -22.54 -10.20 5.43
C VAL A 256 -21.23 -10.67 4.78
N SER A 257 -20.35 -9.74 4.37
CA SER A 257 -19.07 -10.07 3.74
C SER A 257 -18.18 -10.87 4.69
N LEU A 258 -18.06 -10.45 5.95
CA LEU A 258 -17.29 -11.15 6.97
C LEU A 258 -17.90 -12.50 7.35
N ALA A 259 -19.24 -12.60 7.46
CA ALA A 259 -19.91 -13.88 7.72
C ALA A 259 -19.71 -14.88 6.58
N LYS A 260 -19.60 -14.42 5.32
CA LYS A 260 -19.22 -15.29 4.19
C LYS A 260 -17.81 -15.83 4.33
N VAL A 261 -16.84 -15.00 4.78
CA VAL A 261 -15.46 -15.46 5.08
C VAL A 261 -15.48 -16.49 6.19
N ALA A 262 -16.15 -16.20 7.32
CA ALA A 262 -16.24 -17.09 8.48
C ALA A 262 -16.89 -18.45 8.15
N ARG A 263 -17.83 -18.47 7.20
CA ARG A 263 -18.46 -19.71 6.70
C ARG A 263 -17.66 -20.42 5.62
N SER A 264 -16.63 -19.78 5.05
CA SER A 264 -15.83 -20.37 3.99
C SER A 264 -14.80 -21.33 4.56
N ARG A 265 -15.04 -22.64 4.42
CA ARG A 265 -14.17 -23.73 4.91
C ARG A 265 -12.77 -23.76 4.30
N THR A 266 -12.53 -23.03 3.22
CA THR A 266 -11.26 -23.00 2.48
C THR A 266 -10.38 -21.78 2.80
N SER A 267 -10.84 -20.90 3.70
CA SER A 267 -10.07 -19.72 4.10
C SER A 267 -8.89 -20.08 5.00
N ASP A 268 -7.76 -19.40 4.84
CA ASP A 268 -6.62 -19.49 5.76
C ASP A 268 -7.10 -19.18 7.19
N ARG A 269 -6.63 -19.96 8.18
CA ARG A 269 -7.02 -19.84 9.59
C ARG A 269 -6.88 -18.40 10.11
N ARG A 270 -5.86 -17.65 9.67
CA ARG A 270 -5.62 -16.25 10.08
C ARG A 270 -6.69 -15.30 9.54
N VAL A 271 -7.17 -15.55 8.32
CA VAL A 271 -8.23 -14.76 7.68
C VAL A 271 -9.57 -15.08 8.34
N TRP A 272 -9.83 -16.37 8.56
CA TRP A 272 -11.02 -16.85 9.26
C TRP A 272 -11.14 -16.27 10.67
N GLN A 273 -10.08 -16.41 11.48
CA GLN A 273 -10.08 -15.93 12.86
C GLN A 273 -10.36 -14.43 12.91
N ARG A 274 -9.65 -13.65 12.09
CA ARG A 274 -9.84 -12.20 12.03
C ARG A 274 -11.26 -11.80 11.62
N ALA A 275 -11.88 -12.52 10.68
CA ALA A 275 -13.27 -12.27 10.30
C ALA A 275 -14.25 -12.58 11.45
N CYS A 276 -14.03 -13.67 12.19
CA CYS A 276 -14.81 -14.00 13.38
C CYS A 276 -14.66 -12.95 14.48
N ASP A 277 -13.43 -12.50 14.74
CA ASP A 277 -13.14 -11.47 15.76
C ASP A 277 -13.87 -10.16 15.44
N TYR A 278 -13.83 -9.71 14.18
CA TYR A 278 -14.55 -8.50 13.78
C TYR A 278 -16.07 -8.66 13.74
N LEU A 279 -16.60 -9.84 13.41
CA LEU A 279 -18.04 -10.11 13.54
C LEU A 279 -18.49 -10.00 15.00
N GLY A 280 -17.71 -10.55 15.94
CA GLY A 280 -17.96 -10.42 17.36
C GLY A 280 -17.89 -8.97 17.82
N LEU A 281 -16.83 -8.26 17.43
CA LEU A 281 -16.60 -6.86 17.80
C LEU A 281 -17.69 -5.93 17.26
N MET A 282 -18.18 -6.18 16.04
CA MET A 282 -19.26 -5.39 15.43
C MET A 282 -20.60 -5.53 16.15
N ASN A 283 -20.79 -6.48 17.08
CA ASN A 283 -21.98 -6.54 17.92
C ASN A 283 -21.98 -5.48 19.02
N GLU A 284 -20.81 -4.93 19.35
CA GLU A 284 -20.60 -3.92 20.40
C GLU A 284 -20.05 -2.62 19.79
N PRO A 285 -20.94 -1.70 19.33
CA PRO A 285 -20.53 -0.53 18.54
C PRO A 285 -19.53 0.39 19.25
N ALA A 286 -19.66 0.56 20.56
CA ALA A 286 -18.77 1.41 21.35
C ALA A 286 -17.34 0.85 21.41
N ILE A 287 -17.21 -0.46 21.61
CA ILE A 287 -15.90 -1.14 21.64
C ILE A 287 -15.32 -1.16 20.22
N CYS A 288 -16.16 -1.42 19.21
CA CYS A 288 -15.77 -1.38 17.80
C CYS A 288 -15.20 -0.01 17.41
N LEU A 289 -15.86 1.08 17.78
CA LEU A 289 -15.36 2.45 17.55
C LEU A 289 -14.06 2.73 18.33
N SER A 290 -13.92 2.25 19.56
CA SER A 290 -12.69 2.44 20.33
C SER A 290 -11.49 1.68 19.75
N VAL A 291 -11.70 0.54 19.10
CA VAL A 291 -10.64 -0.33 18.58
C VAL A 291 -10.35 -0.08 17.10
N LEU A 292 -11.37 0.16 16.30
CA LEU A 292 -11.31 0.29 14.85
C LEU A 292 -11.59 1.72 14.35
N GLY A 293 -11.95 2.65 15.24
CA GLY A 293 -12.18 4.04 14.89
C GLY A 293 -10.92 4.72 14.35
N PRO A 294 -11.09 5.80 13.56
CA PRO A 294 -9.96 6.51 12.96
C PRO A 294 -9.07 7.12 14.05
N SER A 295 -7.76 6.86 13.98
CA SER A 295 -6.77 7.37 14.94
C SER A 295 -6.69 8.90 14.98
N THR A 296 -7.19 9.59 13.94
CA THR A 296 -7.23 11.05 13.83
C THR A 296 -8.44 11.68 14.51
N ALA A 297 -9.33 10.90 15.13
CA ALA A 297 -10.43 11.41 15.93
C ALA A 297 -9.89 12.02 17.26
N GLN A 298 -9.27 13.20 17.16
CA GLN A 298 -9.02 14.11 18.28
C GLN A 298 -10.32 14.68 18.90
N GLY A 299 -11.49 14.33 18.36
CA GLY A 299 -12.78 14.66 18.94
C GLY A 299 -13.21 13.59 19.93
N ASN A 300 -13.33 13.96 21.21
CA ASN A 300 -14.06 13.23 22.24
C ASN A 300 -15.51 12.95 21.78
N GLY A 301 -15.70 11.90 21.00
CA GLY A 301 -17.02 11.33 20.76
C GLY A 301 -17.49 10.59 22.03
N PRO A 302 -18.77 10.68 22.42
CA PRO A 302 -19.28 9.88 23.52
C PRO A 302 -19.09 8.40 23.19
N GLY A 303 -18.34 7.68 24.03
CA GLY A 303 -18.07 6.24 23.90
C GLY A 303 -16.66 5.87 23.42
N ILE A 304 -15.77 6.82 23.13
CA ILE A 304 -14.35 6.53 22.86
C ILE A 304 -13.61 6.39 24.20
N VAL A 305 -13.15 5.17 24.51
CA VAL A 305 -12.34 4.92 25.71
C VAL A 305 -10.92 5.42 25.45
N ASN A 306 -10.52 6.48 26.14
CA ASN A 306 -9.15 6.98 26.09
C ASN A 306 -8.23 6.07 26.92
N TRP A 307 -7.68 5.04 26.28
CA TRP A 307 -6.78 4.06 26.92
C TRP A 307 -5.49 4.67 27.48
N SER A 308 -5.09 5.87 27.02
CA SER A 308 -3.91 6.58 27.55
C SER A 308 -4.11 7.17 28.94
N GLU A 309 -5.37 7.38 29.37
CA GLU A 309 -5.73 7.85 30.73
C GLU A 309 -6.08 6.69 31.69
N GLY A 310 -6.10 5.44 31.21
CA GLY A 310 -6.55 4.27 31.97
C GLY A 310 -5.75 3.96 33.25
N GLY A 311 -4.54 4.51 33.39
CA GLY A 311 -3.73 4.39 34.61
C GLY A 311 -4.07 5.39 35.72
N THR A 312 -4.76 6.50 35.42
CA THR A 312 -4.99 7.59 36.39
C THR A 312 -6.47 7.86 36.72
N LYS A 313 -7.40 7.35 35.92
CA LYS A 313 -8.85 7.51 36.17
C LYS A 313 -9.60 6.18 36.12
N MET A 314 -9.24 5.24 36.99
CA MET A 314 -10.10 4.10 37.28
C MET A 314 -11.05 4.48 38.42
N VAL A 315 -12.08 5.26 38.11
CA VAL A 315 -13.32 5.25 38.90
C VAL A 315 -14.43 4.79 37.97
N ALA A 316 -14.46 3.49 37.75
CA ALA A 316 -15.65 2.86 37.22
C ALA A 316 -16.68 2.84 38.37
N HIS A 317 -17.70 3.69 38.29
CA HIS A 317 -18.96 3.47 39.02
C HIS A 317 -19.66 2.27 38.39
N ILE A 318 -19.10 1.09 38.60
CA ILE A 318 -19.82 -0.17 38.42
C ILE A 318 -20.53 -0.40 39.76
N PRO A 319 -21.87 -0.40 39.80
CA PRO A 319 -22.58 -0.78 41.02
C PRO A 319 -22.33 -2.28 41.26
N PHE A 320 -21.35 -2.59 42.11
CA PHE A 320 -21.05 -3.93 42.62
C PHE A 320 -22.12 -4.40 43.62
N TYR A 321 -23.38 -4.47 43.20
CA TYR A 321 -24.47 -5.02 44.02
C TYR A 321 -24.89 -6.46 43.66
N LEU A 322 -24.07 -7.19 42.90
CA LEU A 322 -24.44 -8.55 42.46
C LEU A 322 -23.41 -9.66 42.72
N LEU A 323 -22.38 -9.42 43.53
CA LEU A 323 -21.40 -10.46 43.86
C LEU A 323 -20.95 -10.39 45.33
N ALA A 324 -21.89 -10.54 46.26
CA ALA A 324 -21.59 -10.89 47.66
C ALA A 324 -22.81 -11.50 48.40
N GLU A 325 -23.46 -12.50 47.80
CA GLU A 325 -24.37 -13.38 48.55
C GLU A 325 -24.01 -14.84 48.24
N GLN A 326 -22.91 -15.30 48.84
CA GLN A 326 -22.72 -16.67 49.30
C GLN A 326 -21.37 -16.77 50.02
N LYS A 327 -21.36 -16.50 51.32
CA LYS A 327 -20.37 -17.08 52.24
C LYS A 327 -21.10 -17.60 53.47
N GLY A 328 -20.86 -18.88 53.73
CA GLY A 328 -21.57 -19.71 54.67
C GLY A 328 -21.46 -19.29 56.13
N LYS A 329 -22.50 -19.68 56.87
CA LYS A 329 -22.56 -19.72 58.33
C LYS A 329 -21.39 -20.56 58.88
N THR A 330 -20.57 -19.95 59.72
CA THR A 330 -19.79 -20.67 60.73
C THR A 330 -20.43 -20.35 62.08
N ILE A 331 -21.02 -21.36 62.70
CA ILE A 331 -21.61 -21.31 64.04
C ILE A 331 -20.49 -21.69 65.01
N ILE A 332 -20.09 -20.76 65.89
CA ILE A 332 -19.53 -21.06 67.22
C ILE A 332 -20.04 -19.98 68.16
N GLU A 333 -21.11 -20.29 68.88
CA GLU A 333 -21.27 -20.19 70.35
C GLU A 333 -22.60 -20.85 70.75
#